data_AF-A0A942J4B6-F1
#
_entry.id   AF-A0A942J4B6-F1
#
_cell.length_a   1.000
_cell.length_b   1.000
_cell.length_c   1.000
_cell.angle_alpha   90.00
_cell.angle_beta   90.00
_cell.angle_gamma   90.00
#
_symmetry.space_group_name_H-M   'P 1'
#
loop_
_entity.id
_entity.type
_entity.pdbx_description
1 polymer ?
#
loop_
_entity_poly.entity_id
_entity_poly.type
_entity_poly.pdbx_seq_one_letter_code
_entity_poly.pdbx_strand_id
1 'polypeptide(L)'
;MLTVTSKNLVHAALHLAVTLAGIAGVFLVLHADFLALVQLIVYVGAVTVLFLFGLMLTRAPIGREALDSQNRGLGLAVAGGLFVTLSALIVMAYGGAERVTPQRVATEDIGISIFRDWVLPFEVLSMLLLAALIGAIVLARREAGDSGEAQDQTIIDFGDAPRDEQGGPGATPAGAGGAAELGSGDTTTSAGERR
;
A
#
# COMPACT_ATOMS: atom_id res chain seq x y z
N MET A 1 7.61 -8.22 -18.72
CA MET A 1 7.01 -7.10 -19.50
C MET A 1 5.54 -6.88 -19.11
N LEU A 2 4.71 -7.93 -19.09
CA LEU A 2 3.31 -7.82 -18.64
C LEU A 2 3.18 -7.32 -17.18
N THR A 3 4.09 -7.73 -16.29
CA THR A 3 4.17 -7.26 -14.89
C THR A 3 4.27 -5.74 -14.77
N VAL A 4 5.21 -5.13 -15.49
CA VAL A 4 5.49 -3.68 -15.41
C VAL A 4 4.53 -2.83 -16.23
N THR A 5 3.87 -3.42 -17.24
CA THR A 5 2.94 -2.69 -18.13
C THR A 5 1.50 -2.77 -17.61
N SER A 6 1.19 -3.73 -16.73
CA SER A 6 -0.16 -3.91 -16.19
C SER A 6 -0.55 -2.76 -15.27
N LYS A 7 -1.70 -2.15 -15.55
CA LYS A 7 -2.26 -1.04 -14.77
C LYS A 7 -2.97 -1.51 -13.50
N ASN A 8 -3.36 -2.77 -13.46
CA ASN A 8 -3.99 -3.38 -12.29
C ASN A 8 -2.91 -4.14 -11.49
N LEU A 9 -2.73 -3.75 -10.23
CA LEU A 9 -1.70 -4.27 -9.32
C LEU A 9 -1.87 -5.77 -9.05
N VAL A 10 -3.11 -6.27 -8.95
CA VAL A 10 -3.38 -7.70 -8.80
C VAL A 10 -2.95 -8.45 -10.06
N HIS A 11 -3.29 -7.95 -11.24
CA HIS A 11 -2.84 -8.55 -12.49
C HIS A 11 -1.32 -8.49 -12.64
N ALA A 12 -0.69 -7.38 -12.24
CA ALA A 12 0.76 -7.25 -12.26
C ALA A 12 1.44 -8.31 -11.37
N ALA A 13 0.92 -8.51 -10.16
CA ALA A 13 1.39 -9.51 -9.21
C ALA A 13 1.17 -10.96 -9.71
N LEU A 14 0.06 -11.25 -10.39
CA LEU A 14 -0.15 -12.57 -11.02
C LEU A 14 0.86 -12.86 -12.13
N HIS A 15 1.13 -11.88 -13.01
CA HIS A 15 2.18 -12.03 -14.03
C HIS A 15 3.57 -12.19 -13.39
N LEU A 16 3.79 -11.61 -12.20
CA LEU A 16 5.05 -11.77 -11.46
C LEU A 16 5.17 -13.21 -10.96
N ALA A 17 4.10 -13.77 -10.38
CA ALA A 17 4.05 -15.18 -9.97
C ALA A 17 4.42 -16.11 -11.13
N VAL A 18 3.84 -15.88 -12.32
CA VAL A 18 4.14 -16.66 -13.53
C VAL A 18 5.61 -16.52 -13.95
N THR A 19 6.18 -15.31 -13.85
CA THR A 19 7.60 -15.08 -14.16
C THR A 19 8.51 -15.84 -13.19
N LEU A 20 8.20 -15.81 -11.90
CA LEU A 20 8.95 -16.53 -10.86
C LEU A 20 8.83 -18.05 -11.03
N ALA A 21 7.67 -18.56 -11.44
CA ALA A 21 7.49 -19.97 -11.80
C ALA A 21 8.30 -20.34 -13.06
N GLY A 22 8.38 -19.44 -14.05
CA GLY A 22 9.25 -19.60 -15.21
C GLY A 22 10.72 -19.69 -14.83
N ILE A 23 11.18 -18.87 -13.88
CA ILE A 23 12.54 -18.94 -13.33
C ILE A 23 12.79 -20.28 -12.62
N ALA A 24 11.82 -20.80 -11.87
CA ALA A 24 11.91 -22.14 -11.30
C ALA A 24 12.08 -23.22 -12.39
N GLY A 25 11.37 -23.08 -13.52
CA GLY A 25 11.55 -23.93 -14.69
C GLY A 25 12.97 -23.86 -15.28
N VAL A 26 13.57 -22.66 -15.35
CA VAL A 26 14.97 -22.49 -15.75
C VAL A 26 15.90 -23.23 -14.78
N PHE A 27 15.68 -23.15 -13.47
CA PHE A 27 16.47 -23.91 -12.49
C PHE A 27 16.37 -25.43 -12.68
N LEU A 28 15.19 -25.96 -13.04
CA LEU A 28 15.05 -27.39 -13.37
C LEU A 28 15.85 -27.78 -14.62
N VAL A 29 15.86 -26.95 -15.66
CA VAL A 29 16.68 -27.18 -16.86
C VAL A 29 18.18 -27.17 -16.53
N LEU A 30 18.58 -26.37 -15.54
CA LEU A 30 19.95 -26.31 -15.03
C LEU A 30 20.29 -27.43 -14.03
N HIS A 31 19.39 -28.40 -13.79
CA HIS A 31 19.55 -29.47 -12.79
C HIS A 31 19.77 -28.96 -11.36
N ALA A 32 19.23 -27.77 -11.03
CA ALA A 32 19.26 -27.16 -9.72
C ALA A 32 17.94 -27.41 -8.96
N ASP A 33 17.67 -28.68 -8.65
CA ASP A 33 16.38 -29.15 -8.14
C ASP A 33 16.00 -28.49 -6.79
N PHE A 34 16.96 -28.36 -5.87
CA PHE A 34 16.75 -27.70 -4.58
C PHE A 34 16.33 -26.22 -4.75
N LEU A 35 17.02 -25.47 -5.62
CA LEU A 35 16.71 -24.06 -5.86
C LEU A 35 15.34 -23.90 -6.54
N ALA A 36 15.01 -24.79 -7.48
CA ALA A 36 13.70 -24.77 -8.13
C ALA A 36 12.55 -24.95 -7.11
N LEU A 37 12.70 -25.90 -6.18
CA LEU A 37 11.71 -26.14 -5.13
C LEU A 37 11.61 -24.96 -4.15
N VAL A 38 12.74 -24.42 -3.69
CA VAL A 38 12.75 -23.22 -2.83
C VAL A 38 12.14 -22.02 -3.54
N GLN A 39 12.41 -21.83 -4.83
CA GLN A 39 11.82 -20.76 -5.64
C GLN A 39 10.28 -20.89 -5.68
N LEU A 40 9.77 -22.09 -5.85
CA LEU A 40 8.33 -22.32 -5.89
C LEU A 40 7.68 -22.13 -4.50
N ILE A 41 8.24 -22.73 -3.46
CA ILE A 41 7.65 -22.71 -2.11
C ILE A 41 7.75 -21.32 -1.47
N VAL A 42 8.93 -20.70 -1.52
CA VAL A 42 9.18 -19.42 -0.82
C VAL A 42 8.73 -18.23 -1.64
N TYR A 43 9.17 -18.11 -2.89
CA TYR A 43 8.87 -16.91 -3.67
C TYR A 43 7.46 -16.93 -4.27
N VAL A 44 7.09 -18.00 -4.96
CA VAL A 44 5.75 -18.12 -5.55
C VAL A 44 4.71 -18.41 -4.46
N GLY A 45 5.01 -19.30 -3.53
CA GLY A 45 4.08 -19.76 -2.49
C GLY A 45 3.88 -18.78 -1.35
N ALA A 46 4.96 -18.33 -0.69
CA ALA A 46 4.83 -17.48 0.50
C ALA A 46 4.84 -15.98 0.16
N VAL A 47 5.92 -15.48 -0.45
CA VAL A 47 6.14 -14.04 -0.66
C VAL A 47 5.10 -13.45 -1.61
N THR A 48 4.85 -14.10 -2.75
CA THR A 48 3.90 -13.58 -3.74
C THR A 48 2.46 -13.65 -3.23
N VAL A 49 2.07 -14.69 -2.51
CA VAL A 49 0.73 -14.78 -1.90
C VAL A 49 0.56 -13.75 -0.79
N LEU A 50 1.56 -13.57 0.09
CA LEU A 50 1.54 -12.53 1.11
C LEU A 50 1.39 -11.14 0.46
N PHE A 51 2.13 -10.89 -0.63
CA PHE A 51 2.04 -9.65 -1.39
C PHE A 51 0.65 -9.46 -2.01
N LEU A 52 0.07 -10.50 -2.63
CA LEU A 52 -1.29 -10.45 -3.17
C LEU A 52 -2.32 -10.16 -2.08
N PHE A 53 -2.21 -10.82 -0.93
CA PHE A 53 -3.12 -10.63 0.20
C PHE A 53 -3.02 -9.20 0.75
N GLY A 54 -1.79 -8.70 0.94
CA GLY A 54 -1.53 -7.33 1.35
C GLY A 54 -2.10 -6.31 0.36
N LEU A 55 -1.83 -6.46 -0.94
CA LEU A 55 -2.36 -5.58 -1.99
C LEU A 55 -3.89 -5.58 -2.05
N MET A 56 -4.53 -6.72 -1.81
CA MET A 56 -5.99 -6.83 -1.77
C MET A 56 -6.58 -6.11 -0.55
N LEU A 57 -5.95 -6.23 0.62
CA LEU A 57 -6.39 -5.57 1.85
C LEU A 57 -6.23 -4.05 1.80
N THR A 58 -5.16 -3.53 1.18
CA THR A 58 -4.85 -2.09 1.18
C THR A 58 -5.64 -1.26 0.17
N ARG A 59 -6.67 -1.83 -0.48
CA ARG A 59 -7.48 -1.19 -1.53
C ARG A 59 -6.61 -0.38 -2.51
N ALA A 60 -5.69 -1.07 -3.17
CA ALA A 60 -4.78 -0.53 -4.18
C ALA A 60 -5.48 0.47 -5.13
N PRO A 61 -5.13 1.78 -5.12
CA PRO A 61 -5.75 2.79 -5.97
C PRO A 61 -5.59 2.44 -7.46
N ILE A 62 -6.70 2.15 -8.12
CA ILE A 62 -6.76 1.91 -9.57
C ILE A 62 -6.97 3.26 -10.24
N GLY A 63 -5.92 4.07 -10.41
CA GLY A 63 -6.11 5.35 -11.08
C GLY A 63 -4.88 6.24 -11.08
N ARG A 64 -4.47 6.58 -12.30
CA ARG A 64 -3.48 7.59 -12.68
C ARG A 64 -3.42 8.77 -11.70
N GLU A 65 -2.39 8.80 -10.88
CA GLU A 65 -1.74 10.07 -10.58
C GLU A 65 -0.75 10.32 -11.71
N ALA A 66 -0.92 11.47 -12.35
CA ALA A 66 -0.13 11.93 -13.47
C ALA A 66 1.32 12.19 -13.06
N LEU A 67 2.10 11.14 -12.81
CA LEU A 67 3.55 11.18 -12.99
C LEU A 67 3.82 11.14 -14.50
N ASP A 68 3.58 12.31 -15.07
CA ASP A 68 3.79 12.74 -16.44
C ASP A 68 5.24 12.43 -16.84
N SER A 69 5.48 11.31 -17.53
CA SER A 69 5.72 11.21 -18.98
C SER A 69 6.93 11.95 -19.55
N GLN A 70 7.36 13.08 -18.97
CA GLN A 70 8.42 13.91 -19.54
C GLN A 70 9.79 13.19 -19.53
N ASN A 71 10.06 12.40 -18.49
CA ASN A 71 11.32 11.65 -18.39
C ASN A 71 11.17 10.18 -18.79
N ARG A 72 10.03 9.72 -19.32
CA ARG A 72 9.87 8.31 -19.74
C ARG A 72 10.80 7.96 -20.89
N GLY A 73 11.04 8.89 -21.81
CA GLY A 73 12.01 8.73 -22.90
C GLY A 73 13.43 8.58 -22.37
N LEU A 74 13.83 9.41 -21.40
CA LEU A 74 15.15 9.32 -20.77
C LEU A 74 15.28 8.03 -19.94
N GLY A 75 14.25 7.65 -19.19
CA GLY A 75 14.22 6.40 -18.43
C GLY A 75 14.30 5.17 -19.32
N LEU A 76 13.61 5.17 -20.46
CA LEU A 76 13.73 4.11 -21.46
C LEU A 76 15.12 4.07 -22.09
N ALA A 77 15.71 5.23 -22.39
CA ALA A 77 17.06 5.33 -22.94
C ALA A 77 18.12 4.81 -21.94
N VAL A 78 17.99 5.16 -20.66
CA VAL A 78 18.89 4.66 -19.60
C VAL A 78 18.69 3.16 -19.38
N ALA A 79 17.45 2.68 -19.26
CA ALA A 79 17.16 1.26 -19.08
C ALA A 79 17.63 0.42 -20.29
N GLY A 80 17.38 0.90 -21.50
CA GLY A 80 17.84 0.28 -22.74
C GLY A 80 19.35 0.32 -22.89
N GLY A 81 19.98 1.46 -22.59
CA GLY A 81 21.44 1.60 -22.60
C GLY A 81 22.11 0.69 -21.57
N LEU A 82 21.56 0.61 -20.35
CA LEU A 82 22.03 -0.29 -19.31
C LEU A 82 21.86 -1.76 -19.73
N PHE A 83 20.70 -2.11 -20.30
CA PHE A 83 20.45 -3.47 -20.81
C PHE A 83 21.46 -3.85 -21.89
N VAL A 84 21.65 -3.00 -22.91
CA VAL A 84 22.63 -3.24 -23.99
C VAL A 84 24.04 -3.34 -23.43
N THR A 85 24.41 -2.46 -22.50
CA THR A 85 25.74 -2.46 -21.87
C THR A 85 25.98 -3.75 -21.09
N LEU A 86 25.04 -4.16 -20.22
CA LEU A 86 25.15 -5.41 -19.47
C LEU A 86 25.16 -6.62 -20.39
N SER A 87 24.29 -6.66 -21.40
CA SER A 87 24.28 -7.74 -22.39
C SER A 87 25.59 -7.83 -23.16
N ALA A 88 26.15 -6.69 -23.60
CA ALA A 88 27.43 -6.65 -24.28
C ALA A 88 28.58 -7.10 -23.35
N LEU A 89 28.59 -6.66 -22.09
CA LEU A 89 29.57 -7.10 -21.11
C LEU A 89 29.51 -8.61 -20.87
N ILE A 90 28.30 -9.18 -20.76
CA ILE A 90 28.11 -10.63 -20.59
C ILE A 90 28.61 -11.38 -21.82
N VAL A 91 28.26 -10.93 -23.04
CA VAL A 91 28.69 -11.58 -24.28
C VAL A 91 30.20 -11.42 -24.50
N MET A 92 30.80 -10.29 -24.15
CA MET A 92 32.26 -10.13 -24.24
C MET A 92 32.99 -10.98 -23.21
N ALA A 93 32.46 -11.10 -21.99
CA ALA A 93 33.07 -11.89 -20.93
C ALA A 93 32.90 -13.40 -21.13
N TYR A 94 31.75 -13.85 -21.63
CA TYR A 94 31.37 -15.27 -21.66
C TYR A 94 30.98 -15.80 -23.05
N GLY A 95 30.99 -14.98 -24.10
CA GLY A 95 30.55 -15.39 -25.45
C GLY A 95 31.46 -16.43 -26.12
N GLY A 96 32.71 -16.55 -25.67
CA GLY A 96 33.63 -17.62 -26.06
C GLY A 96 33.78 -18.72 -25.01
N ALA A 97 33.00 -18.70 -23.93
CA ALA A 97 33.11 -19.69 -22.87
C ALA A 97 32.72 -21.08 -23.38
N GLU A 98 33.47 -22.09 -22.96
CA GLU A 98 33.17 -23.48 -23.27
C GLU A 98 31.80 -23.86 -22.69
N ARG A 99 31.03 -24.65 -23.44
CA ARG A 99 29.69 -25.07 -23.00
C ARG A 99 29.84 -26.01 -21.80
N VAL A 100 29.58 -25.48 -20.62
CA VAL A 100 29.51 -26.29 -19.40
C VAL A 100 28.23 -27.11 -19.45
N THR A 101 28.36 -28.44 -19.43
CA THR A 101 27.22 -29.33 -19.26
C THR A 101 26.70 -29.18 -17.83
N PRO A 102 25.44 -28.80 -17.61
CA PRO A 102 24.87 -28.69 -16.27
C PRO A 102 24.97 -30.05 -15.56
N GLN A 103 25.64 -30.09 -14.42
CA GLN A 103 25.68 -31.27 -13.57
C GLN A 103 24.59 -31.17 -12.51
N ARG A 104 23.92 -32.29 -12.27
CA ARG A 104 22.97 -32.38 -11.16
C ARG A 104 23.71 -32.25 -9.85
N VAL A 105 23.30 -31.26 -9.05
CA VAL A 105 23.77 -31.07 -7.69
C VAL A 105 22.82 -31.81 -6.75
N ALA A 106 23.34 -32.71 -5.91
CA ALA A 106 22.51 -33.41 -4.96
C ALA A 106 22.04 -32.45 -3.85
N THR A 107 20.76 -32.56 -3.46
CA THR A 107 20.20 -31.75 -2.36
C THR A 107 20.94 -31.99 -1.04
N GLU A 108 21.44 -33.20 -0.83
CA GLU A 108 22.23 -33.56 0.35
C GLU A 108 23.53 -32.75 0.45
N ASP A 109 24.26 -32.60 -0.66
CA ASP A 109 25.51 -31.83 -0.71
C ASP A 109 25.26 -30.36 -0.37
N ILE A 110 24.16 -29.79 -0.88
CA ILE A 110 23.76 -28.42 -0.56
C ILE A 110 23.44 -28.28 0.93
N GLY A 111 22.69 -29.24 1.49
CA GLY A 111 22.37 -29.27 2.92
C GLY A 111 23.63 -29.31 3.79
N ILE A 112 24.56 -30.21 3.47
CA ILE A 112 25.82 -30.34 4.20
C ILE A 112 26.63 -29.05 4.11
N SER A 113 26.78 -28.46 2.92
CA SER A 113 27.56 -27.24 2.75
C SER A 113 26.94 -26.05 3.48
N ILE A 114 25.59 -25.92 3.50
CA ILE A 114 24.92 -24.85 4.24
C ILE A 114 25.22 -24.91 5.74
N PHE A 115 25.17 -26.11 6.33
CA PHE A 115 25.36 -26.28 7.77
C PHE A 115 26.83 -26.42 8.20
N ARG A 116 27.75 -26.73 7.27
CA ARG A 116 29.17 -26.91 7.56
C ARG A 116 30.00 -25.69 7.17
N ASP A 117 29.91 -25.27 5.91
CA ASP A 117 30.74 -24.21 5.35
C ASP A 117 30.10 -22.83 5.54
N TRP A 118 28.75 -22.76 5.52
CA TRP A 118 27.97 -21.52 5.59
C TRP A 118 27.25 -21.32 6.93
N VAL A 119 27.79 -21.87 8.02
CA VAL A 119 27.20 -21.76 9.36
C VAL A 119 27.02 -20.31 9.83
N LEU A 120 28.01 -19.45 9.58
CA LEU A 120 27.94 -18.04 9.99
C LEU A 120 26.83 -17.27 9.25
N PRO A 121 26.73 -17.34 7.90
CA PRO A 121 25.60 -16.77 7.17
C PRO A 121 24.24 -17.33 7.60
N PHE A 122 24.15 -18.63 7.89
CA PHE A 122 22.91 -19.26 8.38
C PHE A 122 22.46 -18.68 9.74
N GLU A 123 23.40 -18.45 10.65
CA GLU A 123 23.13 -17.82 11.94
C GLU A 123 22.63 -16.38 11.77
N VAL A 124 23.30 -15.59 10.93
CA VAL A 124 22.89 -14.20 10.63
C VAL A 124 21.51 -14.16 9.99
N LEU A 125 21.20 -15.07 9.06
CA LEU A 125 19.87 -15.17 8.46
C LEU A 125 18.79 -15.51 9.50
N SER A 126 19.10 -16.38 10.46
CA SER A 126 18.17 -16.73 11.53
C SER A 126 17.88 -15.53 12.44
N MET A 127 18.91 -14.75 12.79
CA MET A 127 18.74 -13.50 13.53
C MET A 127 17.97 -12.46 12.71
N LEU A 128 18.22 -12.37 11.41
CA LEU A 128 17.50 -11.46 10.49
C LEU A 128 16.01 -11.81 10.41
N LEU A 129 15.66 -13.09 10.31
CA LEU A 129 14.27 -13.56 10.29
C LEU A 129 13.57 -13.29 11.62
N LEU A 130 14.27 -13.53 12.75
CA LEU A 130 13.74 -13.20 14.08
C LEU A 130 13.50 -11.70 14.23
N ALA A 131 14.46 -10.87 13.83
CA ALA A 131 14.32 -9.42 13.86
C ALA A 131 13.17 -8.93 12.96
N ALA A 132 13.02 -9.50 11.77
CA ALA A 132 11.91 -9.19 10.86
C ALA A 132 10.54 -9.56 11.46
N LEU A 133 10.43 -10.73 12.11
CA LEU A 133 9.20 -11.15 12.79
C LEU A 133 8.85 -10.20 13.94
N ILE A 134 9.82 -9.87 14.80
CA ILE A 134 9.62 -8.90 15.89
C ILE A 134 9.20 -7.54 15.32
N GLY A 135 9.87 -7.08 14.26
CA GLY A 135 9.55 -5.83 13.57
C GLY A 135 8.12 -5.80 13.03
N ALA A 136 7.67 -6.89 12.39
CA ALA A 136 6.30 -7.02 11.90
C ALA A 136 5.26 -7.00 13.04
N ILE A 137 5.52 -7.70 14.15
CA ILE A 137 4.62 -7.72 15.32
C ILE A 137 4.53 -6.33 15.97
N VAL A 138 5.66 -5.66 16.19
CA VAL A 138 5.69 -4.32 16.80
C VAL A 138 4.94 -3.32 15.93
N LEU A 139 5.11 -3.38 14.60
CA LEU A 139 4.39 -2.53 13.66
C LEU A 139 2.88 -2.79 13.73
N ALA A 140 2.45 -4.05 13.68
CA ALA A 140 1.03 -4.42 13.73
C ALA A 140 0.35 -4.05 15.06
N ARG A 141 1.09 -3.94 16.16
CA ARG A 141 0.53 -3.60 17.47
C ARG A 141 0.37 -2.09 17.72
N ARG A 142 1.10 -1.22 17.03
CA ARG A 142 1.08 0.23 17.29
C ARG A 142 -0.28 0.89 17.03
N GLU A 143 -1.11 0.30 16.16
CA GLU A 143 -2.40 0.88 15.77
C GLU A 143 -3.53 0.57 16.76
N ALA A 144 -3.35 -0.41 17.67
CA ALA A 144 -4.39 -0.81 18.62
C ALA A 144 -4.41 0.02 19.92
N GLY A 145 -3.44 0.91 20.13
CA GLY A 145 -3.23 1.62 21.40
C GLY A 145 -3.59 3.11 21.42
N ASP A 146 -3.87 3.73 20.27
CA ASP A 146 -4.02 5.19 20.15
C ASP A 146 -5.49 5.65 19.95
N SER A 147 -6.43 4.69 19.94
CA SER A 147 -7.87 4.95 19.74
C SER A 147 -8.70 4.90 21.04
N GLY A 148 -8.05 4.99 22.20
CA GLY A 148 -8.68 4.70 23.51
C GLY A 148 -8.92 5.89 24.45
N GLU A 149 -8.45 7.11 24.17
CA GLU A 149 -8.43 8.19 25.18
C GLU A 149 -8.97 9.55 24.69
N ALA A 150 -9.93 9.56 23.75
CA ALA A 150 -10.58 10.78 23.27
C ALA A 150 -12.11 10.82 23.47
N GLN A 151 -12.64 10.11 24.48
CA GLN A 151 -14.05 10.23 24.89
C GLN A 151 -14.21 10.10 26.41
N ASP A 152 -13.63 11.03 27.17
CA ASP A 152 -14.07 11.30 28.55
C ASP A 152 -13.95 12.80 28.85
N GLN A 153 -14.74 13.61 28.15
CA GLN A 153 -14.92 15.02 28.50
C GLN A 153 -16.22 15.58 27.90
N THR A 154 -17.32 14.85 28.09
CA THR A 154 -18.62 15.49 28.18
C THR A 154 -19.08 15.31 29.63
N ILE A 155 -18.40 16.03 30.53
CA ILE A 155 -18.96 16.37 31.83
C ILE A 155 -20.22 17.16 31.53
N ILE A 156 -21.37 16.47 31.53
CA ILE A 156 -22.64 17.15 31.57
C ILE A 156 -22.84 17.56 33.02
N ASP A 157 -22.47 18.81 33.28
CA ASP A 157 -22.80 19.53 34.49
C ASP A 157 -24.30 19.85 34.46
N PHE A 158 -25.11 18.99 35.08
CA PHE A 158 -26.48 19.30 35.45
C PHE A 158 -26.48 19.91 36.86
N GLY A 159 -25.97 21.14 36.93
CA GLY A 159 -26.05 22.00 38.10
C GLY A 159 -27.42 22.68 38.21
N ASP A 160 -28.06 22.38 39.33
CA ASP A 160 -29.10 23.10 40.05
C ASP A 160 -30.59 22.96 39.69
N ALA A 161 -31.31 22.63 40.77
CA ALA A 161 -32.72 22.29 40.93
C ALA A 161 -33.58 23.57 41.20
N PRO A 162 -34.91 23.45 41.40
CA PRO A 162 -35.89 24.51 41.20
C PRO A 162 -35.84 25.59 42.29
N ARG A 163 -36.06 26.84 41.88
CA ARG A 163 -36.31 27.96 42.81
C ARG A 163 -37.81 28.18 42.93
N ASP A 164 -38.32 27.77 44.08
CA ASP A 164 -39.68 28.02 44.51
C ASP A 164 -39.76 29.41 45.16
N GLU A 165 -40.73 30.20 44.69
CA GLU A 165 -41.50 31.26 45.38
C GLU A 165 -40.78 32.40 46.13
N GLN A 166 -41.08 33.67 45.77
CA GLN A 166 -41.71 34.64 46.68
C GLN A 166 -41.96 36.04 46.05
N GLY A 167 -43.24 36.44 45.97
CA GLY A 167 -43.70 37.75 46.47
C GLY A 167 -43.96 38.94 45.51
N GLY A 168 -45.23 39.24 45.23
CA GLY A 168 -45.74 40.63 45.22
C GLY A 168 -46.57 41.11 44.01
N PRO A 169 -47.86 41.46 44.17
CA PRO A 169 -48.69 42.09 43.14
C PRO A 169 -48.68 43.64 43.22
N GLY A 170 -48.46 44.32 42.09
CA GLY A 170 -48.40 45.78 42.02
C GLY A 170 -48.98 46.38 40.73
N ALA A 171 -50.25 46.77 40.81
CA ALA A 171 -50.92 47.92 40.17
C ALA A 171 -50.67 48.31 38.67
N THR A 172 -51.73 48.05 37.87
CA THR A 172 -52.58 49.04 37.15
C THR A 172 -52.07 49.81 35.90
N PRO A 173 -52.93 50.04 34.88
CA PRO A 173 -52.59 50.21 33.46
C PRO A 173 -52.78 51.65 32.94
N ALA A 174 -52.32 51.95 31.71
CA ALA A 174 -52.93 52.90 30.76
C ALA A 174 -52.03 53.15 29.53
N GLY A 175 -52.65 53.26 28.34
CA GLY A 175 -52.00 53.90 27.19
C GLY A 175 -52.45 53.37 25.82
N ALA A 176 -53.67 53.72 25.40
CA ALA A 176 -54.15 53.55 24.03
C ALA A 176 -53.69 54.71 23.13
N GLY A 177 -53.48 54.46 21.82
CA GLY A 177 -53.64 55.48 20.78
C GLY A 177 -52.68 55.44 19.59
N GLY A 178 -53.24 55.39 18.37
CA GLY A 178 -52.60 55.78 17.09
C GLY A 178 -52.44 54.63 16.09
N ALA A 179 -53.42 54.27 15.26
CA ALA A 179 -53.77 54.90 13.97
C ALA A 179 -52.55 54.96 13.02
N ALA A 180 -52.46 54.04 12.05
CA ALA A 180 -52.97 54.19 10.69
C ALA A 180 -52.07 55.07 9.81
N GLU A 181 -51.29 54.43 8.92
CA GLU A 181 -51.00 55.01 7.60
C GLU A 181 -50.75 53.91 6.57
N LEU A 182 -51.59 53.97 5.53
CA LEU A 182 -51.57 53.18 4.31
C LEU A 182 -50.60 53.86 3.32
N GLY A 183 -49.64 53.11 2.79
CA GLY A 183 -48.76 53.54 1.70
C GLY A 183 -48.87 52.60 0.52
N SER A 184 -49.66 53.00 -0.47
CA SER A 184 -49.87 52.36 -1.76
C SER A 184 -48.73 52.67 -2.76
N GLY A 185 -48.51 51.78 -3.72
CA GLY A 185 -47.74 51.98 -4.96
C GLY A 185 -46.51 51.07 -5.05
N ASP A 186 -46.17 50.41 -6.13
CA ASP A 186 -46.73 50.31 -7.48
C ASP A 186 -46.12 49.04 -8.12
N THR A 187 -46.86 48.52 -9.08
CA THR A 187 -46.56 47.44 -9.99
C THR A 187 -45.50 47.77 -11.05
N THR A 188 -44.96 46.70 -11.64
CA THR A 188 -44.56 46.53 -13.06
C THR A 188 -43.06 46.55 -13.43
N THR A 189 -42.70 45.58 -14.29
CA THR A 189 -41.63 45.62 -15.32
C THR A 189 -40.19 45.42 -14.81
N SER A 190 -39.36 44.48 -15.27
CA SER A 190 -39.04 44.05 -16.63
C SER A 190 -38.24 42.72 -16.63
N ALA A 191 -38.27 42.03 -17.79
CA ALA A 191 -37.30 41.12 -18.44
C ALA A 191 -35.99 40.73 -17.71
N GLY A 192 -35.42 39.53 -17.84
CA GLY A 192 -35.44 38.58 -18.96
C GLY A 192 -34.06 38.51 -19.63
N GLU A 193 -33.27 37.46 -19.39
CA GLU A 193 -32.09 37.04 -20.19
C GLU A 193 -31.66 35.64 -19.67
N ARG A 194 -31.84 34.49 -20.34
CA ARG A 194 -31.28 33.96 -21.61
C ARG A 194 -29.75 34.01 -21.72
N ARG A 195 -29.07 32.96 -21.28
CA ARG A 195 -28.37 31.98 -22.15
C ARG A 195 -27.79 30.82 -21.34
#